data_AF-A0A965IBZ5-F1
#
_entry.id   AF-A0A965IBZ5-F1
#
_cell.length_a   1.000
_cell.length_b   1.000
_cell.length_c   1.000
_cell.angle_alpha   90.00
_cell.angle_beta   90.00
_cell.angle_gamma   90.00
#
_symmetry.space_group_name_H-M   'P 1'
#
loop_
_entity.id
_entity.type
_entity.pdbx_description
1 polymer ?
#
loop_
_entity_poly.entity_id
_entity_poly.type
_entity_poly.pdbx_seq_one_letter_code
_entity_poly.pdbx_strand_id
1 'polypeptide(L)' 'MSNITATAQSFFDACETGKAWAGCQQYCTPNATFSSQANPLINITSLSAYCDWMRDVLTGLTD' A
#
# COMPACT_ATOMS: atom_id res chain seq x y z
N MET A 1 -12.05 -20.24 -0.62
CA MET A 1 -11.38 -19.55 -1.74
C MET A 1 -11.60 -18.07 -1.53
N SER A 2 -10.56 -17.29 -1.21
CA SER A 2 -10.70 -15.84 -1.17
C SER A 2 -10.85 -15.34 -2.60
N ASN A 3 -11.99 -14.69 -2.91
CA ASN A 3 -12.17 -14.04 -4.21
C ASN A 3 -11.37 -12.73 -4.23
N ILE A 4 -11.00 -12.24 -5.41
CA ILE A 4 -10.12 -11.06 -5.59
C ILE A 4 -10.58 -9.84 -4.77
N THR A 5 -11.90 -9.66 -4.64
CA THR A 5 -12.51 -8.59 -3.84
C THR A 5 -12.14 -8.65 -2.36
N ALA A 6 -12.13 -9.84 -1.77
CA ALA A 6 -11.80 -10.01 -0.35
C ALA A 6 -10.31 -9.71 -0.08
N THR A 7 -9.43 -10.13 -0.98
CA THR A 7 -8.00 -9.80 -0.91
C THR A 7 -7.76 -8.30 -1.09
N ALA A 8 -8.45 -7.66 -2.05
CA ALA A 8 -8.34 -6.23 -2.28
C ALA A 8 -8.83 -5.40 -1.08
N GLN A 9 -9.95 -5.79 -0.47
CA GLN A 9 -10.45 -5.14 0.76
C GLN A 9 -9.47 -5.29 1.93
N SER A 10 -8.88 -6.48 2.09
CA SER A 10 -7.90 -6.74 3.17
C SER A 10 -6.61 -5.95 2.97
N PHE A 11 -6.15 -5.82 1.72
CA PHE A 11 -5.03 -4.96 1.36
C PHE A 11 -5.32 -3.48 1.66
N PHE A 12 -6.50 -3.00 1.25
CA PHE A 12 -6.94 -1.63 1.49
C PHE A 12 -6.98 -1.30 2.99
N ASP A 13 -7.61 -2.14 3.81
CA ASP A 13 -7.62 -1.99 5.27
C ASP A 13 -6.20 -1.91 5.84
N ALA A 14 -5.30 -2.81 5.43
CA ALA A 14 -3.93 -2.80 5.90
C ALA A 14 -3.16 -1.53 5.51
N CYS A 15 -3.39 -1.02 4.29
CA CYS A 15 -2.75 0.18 3.77
C CYS A 15 -3.25 1.45 4.46
N GLU A 16 -4.57 1.60 4.60
CA GLU A 16 -5.22 2.78 5.21
C GLU A 16 -5.07 2.84 6.74
N THR A 17 -4.81 1.71 7.39
CA THR A 17 -4.50 1.67 8.83
C THR A 17 -3.01 1.90 9.13
N GLY A 18 -2.19 2.15 8.10
CA GLY A 18 -0.77 2.46 8.26
C GLY A 18 0.11 1.27 8.66
N LYS A 19 -0.28 0.03 8.31
CA LYS A 19 0.53 -1.18 8.61
C LYS A 19 1.81 -1.31 7.76
N ALA A 20 2.04 -0.38 6.83
CA ALA A 20 3.17 -0.37 5.90
C ALA A 20 3.29 -1.69 5.09
N TRP A 21 4.42 -1.87 4.38
CA TRP A 21 4.63 -3.07 3.58
C TRP A 21 4.55 -4.37 4.40
N ALA A 22 4.99 -4.36 5.66
CA ALA A 22 4.96 -5.54 6.52
C ALA A 22 3.56 -6.14 6.69
N GLY A 23 2.53 -5.29 6.79
CA GLY A 23 1.13 -5.72 6.85
C GLY A 23 0.48 -5.96 5.49
N CYS A 24 0.91 -5.25 4.45
CA CYS A 24 0.33 -5.34 3.10
C CYS A 24 0.86 -6.52 2.28
N GLN A 25 2.13 -6.94 2.48
CA GLN A 25 2.80 -7.94 1.64
C GLN A 25 2.10 -9.30 1.57
N GLN A 26 1.37 -9.69 2.62
CA GLN A 26 0.63 -10.95 2.67
C GLN A 26 -0.51 -11.03 1.65
N TYR A 27 -0.97 -9.89 1.15
CA TYR A 27 -2.02 -9.77 0.15
C TYR A 27 -1.47 -9.48 -1.26
N CYS A 28 -0.15 -9.40 -1.41
CA CYS A 28 0.52 -8.94 -2.62
C CYS A 28 1.56 -9.95 -3.10
N THR A 29 2.01 -9.78 -4.34
CA THR A 29 3.17 -10.53 -4.84
C THR A 29 4.46 -9.84 -4.38
N PRO A 30 5.53 -10.60 -4.09
CA PRO A 30 6.77 -10.07 -3.51
C PRO A 30 7.49 -9.06 -4.40
N ASN A 31 7.24 -9.08 -5.72
CA ASN A 31 7.81 -8.15 -6.69
C ASN A 31 6.73 -7.30 -7.38
N ALA A 32 5.66 -6.95 -6.65
CA ALA A 32 4.59 -6.13 -7.18
C ALA A 32 5.09 -4.72 -7.52
N THR A 33 4.94 -4.33 -8.78
CA THR A 33 5.19 -2.96 -9.24
C THR A 33 4.02 -2.05 -8.88
N PHE A 34 4.30 -0.75 -8.77
CA PHE A 34 3.31 0.29 -8.54
C PHE A 34 3.48 1.40 -9.58
N SER A 35 2.37 1.98 -9.99
CA SER A 35 2.35 3.15 -10.87
C SER A 35 1.16 4.02 -10.52
N SER A 36 1.39 5.32 -10.46
CA SER A 36 0.36 6.32 -10.17
C SER A 36 0.60 7.57 -11.02
N GLN A 37 -0.50 8.23 -11.39
CA GLN A 37 -0.47 9.52 -12.09
C GLN A 37 -0.23 10.70 -11.14
N ALA A 38 -0.28 10.46 -9.84
CA ALA A 38 -0.06 11.50 -8.85
C ALA A 38 1.41 11.94 -8.88
N ASN A 39 1.65 13.25 -9.10
CA ASN A 39 2.99 13.85 -9.01
C ASN A 39 3.80 13.43 -7.76
N PRO A 40 3.25 13.37 -6.53
CA PRO A 40 4.02 12.95 -5.35
C PRO A 40 4.50 11.49 -5.40
N LEU A 41 3.89 10.65 -6.24
CA LEU A 41 4.16 9.21 -6.32
C LEU A 41 4.96 8.82 -7.58
N ILE A 42 5.39 9.78 -8.40
CA ILE A 42 6.00 9.47 -9.71
C ILE A 42 7.32 8.70 -9.63
N ASN A 43 8.05 8.83 -8.51
CA ASN A 43 9.28 8.08 -8.25
C ASN A 43 9.02 6.77 -7.50
N ILE A 44 7.79 6.49 -7.10
CA ILE A 44 7.40 5.26 -6.40
C ILE A 44 6.99 4.23 -7.44
N THR A 45 7.85 3.23 -7.66
CA THR A 45 7.68 2.21 -8.71
C THR A 45 7.37 0.82 -8.16
N SER A 46 7.40 0.66 -6.84
CA SER A 46 7.18 -0.61 -6.15
C SER A 46 6.04 -0.48 -5.14
N LEU A 47 5.23 -1.53 -5.01
CA LEU A 47 4.08 -1.53 -4.11
C LEU A 47 4.50 -1.40 -2.64
N SER A 48 5.64 -1.98 -2.28
CA SER A 48 6.24 -1.82 -0.95
C SER A 48 6.48 -0.35 -0.60
N ALA A 49 7.17 0.36 -1.48
CA ALA A 49 7.44 1.79 -1.33
C ALA A 49 6.15 2.63 -1.26
N TYR A 50 5.10 2.25 -1.99
CA TYR A 50 3.79 2.90 -1.87
C TYR A 50 3.15 2.66 -0.49
N CYS A 51 3.14 1.42 0.02
CA CYS A 51 2.59 1.12 1.34
C CYS A 51 3.34 1.85 2.46
N ASP A 52 4.67 1.96 2.36
CA ASP A 52 5.47 2.69 3.33
C ASP A 52 5.22 4.21 3.25
N TRP A 53 5.09 4.77 2.04
CA TRP A 53 4.69 6.15 1.83
C TRP A 53 3.31 6.45 2.42
N MET A 54 2.34 5.54 2.26
CA MET A 54 0.98 5.72 2.79
C MET A 54 0.98 5.80 4.32
N ARG A 55 1.79 4.96 4.98
CA ARG A 55 2.00 5.05 6.43
C ARG A 55 2.56 6.42 6.81
N ASP A 56 3.59 6.91 6.11
CA ASP A 56 4.21 8.20 6.42
C ASP A 56 3.21 9.35 6.26
N VAL A 57 2.38 9.32 5.22
CA VAL A 57 1.27 10.28 5.03
C VAL A 57 0.30 10.26 6.21
N LEU A 58 -0.14 9.07 6.66
CA LEU A 58 -1.05 8.95 7.81
C LEU A 58 -0.43 9.50 9.10
N THR A 59 0.87 9.25 9.31
CA THR A 59 1.59 9.81 10.48
C THR A 59 1.77 11.32 10.39
N GLY A 60 1.94 11.87 9.18
CA GLY A 60 2.06 13.32 8.97
C GLY A 60 0.73 14.08 9.03
N LEU A 61 -0.40 13.40 8.84
CA LEU A 61 -1.76 13.97 8.96
C LEU A 61 -2.27 14.05 10.40
N THR A 62 -1.54 13.49 11.37
CA THR A 62 -1.93 13.44 12.79
C THR A 62 -1.22 14.50 13.66
N ASP A 63 -0.50 15.43 13.05
CA ASP A 63 0.01 16.70 13.62
C ASP A 63 -1.03 17.84 13.46
#